data_AF-A0D986-F1
#
_entry.id   AF-A0D986-F1
#
_cell.length_a   1.000
_cell.length_b   1.000
_cell.length_c   1.000
_cell.angle_alpha   90.00
_cell.angle_beta   90.00
_cell.angle_gamma   90.00
#
_symmetry.space_group_name_H-M   'P 1'
#
loop_
_entity.id
_entity.type
_entity.pdbx_description
1 polymer ?
#
loop_
_entity_poly.entity_id
_entity_poly.type
_entity_poly.pdbx_seq_one_letter_code
_entity_poly.pdbx_strand_id
1 'polypeptide(L)'
;MIPNQYQFFLDSSCCKQREDPKEYFFSIVASSLLKETKYYETSDASRDKLIATMNKVADIDPEFILQVAYYVRNQMYIRSVSNFILAFSTLHPKTKPFCSTYICPTLLIPGDLIEVCQFVQVISQCQKSNNKLDRTTDIRKKLYFPKLLRKQIQKKLTQFKIYQLGKQCSDGSRKRNIKKYQEVLNPDIKNKRREKRLLKLKLIRDQMKLQGPDTKNQFKNQAIQKTNRVAKNRRRHTRNPNLFVQETLNVFDTNFISLKDIVTLSHVKEPRSLVMSILGAKYPKTLEEFEKEFKGERKMKFEPEKAGTRMQIPIPITWDRELSKGLNSKRQIWEDLIQKNQIPYLALLRNLRNILKSGVSAEAHLKVVEKLSNQKQVKNSKIFPLQFFTALNEIDKLNATENLQSMYVKQKIATKEQAKPKEKQVNIEEGQVDASPQVIQSYKDAIEKAMQIAVDKNLETISGVTYVFVDVSGSMCSQISGGKKYGSINQCKDCAFGL
;
A
#
# COMPACT_ATOMS: atom_id res chain seq x y z
N MET A 1 25.88 3.06 41.41
CA MET A 1 25.18 4.19 40.74
C MET A 1 25.44 4.06 39.24
N ILE A 2 24.40 3.78 38.46
CA ILE A 2 24.53 3.73 37.00
C ILE A 2 24.76 5.18 36.51
N PRO A 3 25.73 5.45 35.62
CA PRO A 3 25.97 6.79 35.12
C PRO A 3 24.68 7.40 34.53
N ASN A 4 24.43 8.70 34.79
CA ASN A 4 23.22 9.45 34.36
C ASN A 4 22.87 9.36 32.86
N GLN A 5 23.78 8.85 32.02
CA GLN A 5 23.57 8.67 30.58
C GLN A 5 22.67 7.45 30.23
N TYR A 6 22.50 6.50 31.17
CA TYR A 6 21.74 5.25 30.98
C TYR A 6 20.32 5.28 31.57
N GLN A 7 19.93 6.34 32.28
CA GLN A 7 18.65 6.42 32.99
C GLN A 7 17.40 6.45 32.08
N PHE A 8 17.58 6.63 30.77
CA PHE A 8 16.49 6.67 29.78
C PHE A 8 16.11 5.30 29.19
N PHE A 9 16.83 4.23 29.54
CA PHE A 9 16.47 2.85 29.17
C PHE A 9 15.44 2.23 30.13
N LEU A 10 14.93 3.04 31.07
CA LEU A 10 13.92 2.69 32.04
C LEU A 10 12.53 2.80 31.39
N ASP A 11 11.98 1.68 30.96
CA ASP A 11 10.53 1.56 30.87
C ASP A 11 10.03 1.15 32.27
N SER A 12 9.34 2.05 32.97
CA SER A 12 8.81 1.79 34.33
C SER A 12 7.81 0.64 34.38
N SER A 13 7.40 0.13 33.21
CA SER A 13 6.49 -0.99 33.03
C SER A 13 7.16 -2.33 32.65
N CYS A 14 8.47 -2.36 32.38
CA CYS A 14 9.15 -3.60 31.96
C CYS A 14 10.17 -4.07 33.01
N CYS A 15 10.10 -5.36 33.36
CA CYS A 15 10.84 -5.96 34.47
C CYS A 15 12.31 -6.27 34.18
N LYS A 16 12.86 -5.85 33.03
CA LYS A 16 14.29 -6.04 32.70
C LYS A 16 14.87 -4.78 32.06
N GLN A 17 15.88 -4.21 32.70
CA GLN A 17 16.75 -3.19 32.13
C GLN A 17 17.53 -3.83 30.96
N ARG A 18 17.39 -3.29 29.75
CA ARG A 18 18.34 -3.59 28.68
C ARG A 18 19.50 -2.62 28.82
N GLU A 19 20.65 -3.14 29.23
CA GLU A 19 21.83 -2.32 29.52
C GLU A 19 22.51 -1.82 28.24
N ASP A 20 22.47 -2.60 27.14
CA ASP A 20 23.06 -2.22 25.85
C ASP A 20 22.12 -1.32 25.02
N PRO A 21 22.53 -0.07 24.70
CA PRO A 21 21.80 0.82 23.81
C PRO A 21 21.49 0.22 22.42
N LYS A 22 22.37 -0.65 21.89
CA LYS A 22 22.18 -1.30 20.59
C LYS A 22 21.06 -2.33 20.63
N GLU A 23 21.05 -3.16 21.67
CA GLU A 23 20.02 -4.18 21.87
C GLU A 23 18.65 -3.52 22.13
N TYR A 24 18.63 -2.45 22.92
CA TYR A 24 17.42 -1.67 23.15
C TYR A 24 16.89 -1.03 21.87
N PHE A 25 17.76 -0.42 21.08
CA PHE A 25 17.40 0.14 19.77
C PHE A 25 16.80 -0.92 18.85
N PHE A 26 17.47 -2.06 18.72
CA PHE A 26 16.97 -3.17 17.90
C PHE A 26 15.61 -3.66 18.39
N SER A 27 15.41 -3.80 19.70
CA SER A 27 14.12 -4.20 20.29
C SER A 27 13.00 -3.21 19.97
N ILE A 28 13.25 -1.90 20.05
CA ILE A 28 12.25 -0.88 19.67
C ILE A 28 11.90 -1.02 18.18
N VAL A 29 12.92 -1.14 17.32
CA VAL A 29 12.71 -1.25 15.88
C VAL A 29 11.98 -2.54 15.52
N ALA A 30 12.31 -3.66 16.14
CA ALA A 30 11.65 -4.95 15.90
C ALA A 30 10.19 -4.96 16.40
N SER A 31 9.92 -4.35 17.56
CA SER A 31 8.58 -4.30 18.16
C SER A 31 7.66 -3.23 17.57
N SER A 32 8.20 -2.33 16.75
CA SER A 32 7.45 -1.27 16.07
C SER A 32 6.31 -1.77 15.17
N LEU A 33 6.35 -3.04 14.74
CA LEU A 33 5.30 -3.72 13.98
C LEU A 33 3.94 -3.77 14.70
N LEU A 34 3.95 -3.75 16.04
CA LEU A 34 2.75 -3.88 16.88
C LEU A 34 2.03 -2.54 17.09
N LYS A 35 2.72 -1.42 16.81
CA LYS A 35 2.24 -0.04 16.91
C LYS A 35 2.67 0.80 15.69
N GLU A 36 2.40 0.36 14.46
CA GLU A 36 2.39 1.18 13.24
C GLU A 36 1.40 2.36 13.37
N THR A 37 1.68 3.31 14.26
CA THR A 37 1.25 4.68 14.04
C THR A 37 2.01 5.20 12.84
N LYS A 38 1.31 5.97 12.01
CA LYS A 38 1.94 6.68 10.91
C LYS A 38 2.96 7.62 11.56
N TYR A 39 4.26 7.34 11.46
CA TYR A 39 5.39 8.18 11.96
C TYR A 39 5.36 9.66 11.51
N TYR A 40 4.36 10.02 10.73
CA TYR A 40 4.03 11.33 10.19
C TYR A 40 3.15 12.17 11.12
N GLU A 41 2.60 11.60 12.19
CA GLU A 41 1.78 12.34 13.15
C GLU A 41 2.65 13.27 14.02
N THR A 42 2.13 14.44 14.37
CA THR A 42 2.90 15.53 14.99
C THR A 42 3.35 15.26 16.42
N SER A 43 2.71 14.33 17.12
CA SER A 43 3.04 13.94 18.49
C SER A 43 2.98 12.42 18.58
N ASP A 44 4.08 11.77 18.25
CA ASP A 44 4.22 10.33 18.43
C ASP A 44 5.38 10.07 19.39
N ALA A 45 5.05 9.75 20.64
CA ALA A 45 6.02 9.41 21.66
C ALA A 45 6.94 8.26 21.21
N SER A 46 6.46 7.38 20.33
CA SER A 46 7.23 6.27 19.75
C SER A 46 8.31 6.80 18.80
N ARG A 47 8.01 7.84 18.01
CA ARG A 47 8.99 8.48 17.12
C ARG A 47 10.05 9.22 17.91
N ASP A 48 9.64 9.98 18.92
CA ASP A 48 10.57 10.76 19.73
C ASP A 48 11.49 9.83 20.53
N LYS A 49 10.95 8.71 21.05
CA LYS A 49 11.73 7.61 21.65
C LYS A 49 12.71 7.00 20.66
N LEU A 50 12.29 6.76 19.41
CA LEU A 50 13.17 6.21 18.37
C LEU A 50 14.29 7.18 17.99
N ILE A 51 14.00 8.47 17.79
CA ILE A 51 15.02 9.50 17.50
C ILE A 51 16.01 9.62 18.66
N ALA A 52 15.54 9.70 19.90
CA ALA A 52 16.39 9.78 21.08
C ALA A 52 17.33 8.56 21.18
N THR A 53 16.80 7.37 20.93
CA THR A 53 17.59 6.13 20.93
C THR A 53 18.62 6.13 19.80
N MET A 54 18.24 6.52 18.58
CA MET A 54 19.17 6.61 17.45
C MET A 54 20.30 7.62 17.70
N ASN A 55 20.02 8.77 18.33
CA ASN A 55 21.08 9.73 18.67
C ASN A 55 22.11 9.11 19.62
N LYS A 56 21.67 8.41 20.67
CA LYS A 56 22.58 7.71 21.59
C LYS A 56 23.40 6.63 20.91
N VAL A 57 22.76 5.80 20.08
CA VAL A 57 23.49 4.76 19.33
C VAL A 57 24.47 5.39 18.34
N ALA A 58 24.14 6.54 17.75
CA ALA A 58 25.03 7.24 16.82
C ALA A 58 26.29 7.78 17.50
N ASP A 59 26.26 7.99 18.82
CA ASP A 59 27.43 8.38 19.60
C ASP A 59 28.39 7.19 19.86
N ILE A 60 27.88 5.96 19.83
CA ILE A 60 28.63 4.73 20.11
C ILE A 60 29.05 4.04 18.80
N ASP A 61 28.08 3.74 17.94
CA ASP A 61 28.25 3.04 16.67
C ASP A 61 27.21 3.54 15.66
N PRO A 62 27.55 4.59 14.89
CA PRO A 62 26.65 5.15 13.89
C PRO A 62 26.40 4.23 12.68
N GLU A 63 27.29 3.27 12.40
CA GLU A 63 27.09 2.33 11.28
C GLU A 63 25.99 1.31 11.61
N PHE A 64 25.96 0.84 12.87
CA PHE A 64 24.96 -0.11 13.35
C PHE A 64 23.52 0.33 13.06
N ILE A 65 23.23 1.64 13.11
CA ILE A 65 21.90 2.19 12.78
C ILE A 65 21.48 1.83 11.35
N LEU A 66 22.39 1.92 10.39
CA LEU A 66 22.13 1.60 8.99
C LEU A 66 22.12 0.09 8.73
N GLN A 67 22.93 -0.68 9.47
CA GLN A 67 22.86 -2.15 9.46
C GLN A 67 21.49 -2.65 9.92
N VAL A 68 20.97 -2.08 11.01
CA VAL A 68 19.60 -2.36 11.49
C VAL A 68 18.57 -1.99 10.42
N ALA A 69 18.70 -0.82 9.78
CA ALA A 69 17.78 -0.41 8.71
C ALA A 69 17.77 -1.40 7.53
N TYR A 70 18.95 -1.90 7.15
CA TYR A 70 19.11 -2.92 6.11
C TYR A 70 18.50 -4.25 6.54
N TYR A 71 18.87 -4.76 7.71
CA TYR A 71 18.41 -6.05 8.24
C TYR A 71 16.90 -6.08 8.38
N VAL A 72 16.33 -5.06 9.00
CA VAL A 72 14.90 -4.96 9.28
C VAL A 72 14.08 -4.89 7.98
N ARG A 73 14.61 -4.29 6.92
CA ARG A 73 13.93 -4.20 5.62
C ARG A 73 14.00 -5.47 4.79
N ASN A 74 15.14 -6.16 4.84
CA ASN A 74 15.46 -7.31 3.98
C ASN A 74 15.10 -8.64 4.64
N GLN A 75 15.26 -8.76 5.95
CA GLN A 75 15.03 -9.98 6.71
C GLN A 75 13.70 -9.94 7.47
N MET A 76 13.41 -8.84 8.18
CA MET A 76 12.16 -8.71 8.95
C MET A 76 10.99 -8.10 8.15
N TYR A 77 11.25 -7.63 6.93
CA TYR A 77 10.27 -6.98 6.04
C TYR A 77 9.54 -5.76 6.64
N ILE A 78 10.08 -5.12 7.67
CA ILE A 78 9.49 -3.90 8.27
C ILE A 78 9.90 -2.70 7.42
N ARG A 79 8.92 -2.16 6.71
CA ARG A 79 9.14 -1.12 5.69
C ARG A 79 9.27 0.27 6.28
N SER A 80 8.24 0.75 6.99
CA SER A 80 8.14 2.17 7.35
C SER A 80 9.23 2.59 8.33
N VAL A 81 9.56 1.73 9.30
CA VAL A 81 10.63 2.03 10.28
C VAL A 81 12.00 2.02 9.62
N SER A 82 12.30 1.06 8.75
CA SER A 82 13.53 1.08 7.96
C SER A 82 13.66 2.39 7.15
N ASN A 83 12.60 2.78 6.44
CA ASN A 83 12.60 4.02 5.66
C ASN A 83 12.77 5.27 6.56
N PHE A 84 12.22 5.26 7.77
CA PHE A 84 12.42 6.32 8.75
C PHE A 84 13.89 6.41 9.23
N ILE A 85 14.51 5.27 9.53
CA ILE A 85 15.94 5.21 9.92
C ILE A 85 16.84 5.71 8.79
N LEU A 86 16.56 5.33 7.53
CA LEU A 86 17.30 5.85 6.37
C LEU A 86 17.18 7.38 6.25
N ALA A 87 15.97 7.92 6.45
CA ALA A 87 15.75 9.36 6.40
C ALA A 87 16.53 10.10 7.49
N PHE A 88 16.45 9.63 8.74
CA PHE A 88 17.26 10.14 9.85
C PHE A 88 18.75 10.11 9.51
N SER A 89 19.23 9.00 8.96
CA SER A 89 20.65 8.80 8.64
C SER A 89 21.18 9.79 7.59
N THR A 90 20.34 10.21 6.64
CA THR A 90 20.74 11.20 5.62
C THR A 90 20.91 12.61 6.19
N LEU A 91 20.31 12.89 7.36
CA LEU A 91 20.33 14.19 8.03
C LEU A 91 21.39 14.24 9.13
N HIS A 92 21.55 13.15 9.89
CA HIS A 92 22.41 13.09 11.07
C HIS A 92 23.92 13.06 10.68
N PRO A 93 24.77 13.94 11.25
CA PRO A 93 26.18 14.05 10.86
C PRO A 93 26.99 12.76 10.98
N LYS A 94 26.83 12.00 12.08
CA LYS A 94 27.64 10.81 12.37
C LYS A 94 27.33 9.60 11.48
N THR A 95 26.13 9.53 10.92
CA THR A 95 25.66 8.38 10.11
C THR A 95 25.81 8.62 8.60
N LYS A 96 26.01 9.88 8.17
CA LYS A 96 26.23 10.25 6.76
C LYS A 96 27.33 9.46 6.05
N PRO A 97 28.51 9.18 6.65
CA PRO A 97 29.57 8.43 5.97
C PRO A 97 29.11 7.06 5.45
N PHE A 98 28.29 6.35 6.22
CA PHE A 98 27.84 4.98 5.95
C PHE A 98 26.63 4.91 5.00
N CYS A 99 25.92 6.03 4.81
CA CYS A 99 24.71 6.07 3.99
C CYS A 99 24.90 5.57 2.55
N SER A 100 26.10 5.78 1.96
CA SER A 100 26.38 5.38 0.59
C SER A 100 26.40 3.86 0.37
N THR A 101 26.71 3.12 1.44
CA THR A 101 26.74 1.66 1.48
C THR A 101 25.33 1.08 1.58
N TYR A 102 24.52 1.59 2.51
CA TYR A 102 23.27 0.92 2.91
C TYR A 102 21.99 1.45 2.23
N ILE A 103 21.94 2.71 1.76
CA ILE A 103 20.69 3.28 1.21
C ILE A 103 20.21 2.50 -0.03
N CYS A 104 21.08 2.28 -1.02
CA CYS A 104 20.67 1.62 -2.25
C CYS A 104 20.21 0.16 -2.03
N PRO A 105 20.94 -0.68 -1.26
CA PRO A 105 20.50 -2.04 -0.94
C PRO A 105 19.22 -2.11 -0.09
N THR A 106 18.97 -1.12 0.77
CA THR A 106 17.79 -1.11 1.64
C THR A 106 16.52 -0.68 0.88
N LEU A 107 16.62 0.23 -0.08
CA LEU A 107 15.48 0.67 -0.90
C LEU A 107 15.05 -0.42 -1.90
N LEU A 108 14.03 -1.22 -1.62
CA LEU A 108 13.64 -2.33 -2.52
C LEU A 108 12.65 -1.93 -3.62
N ILE A 109 11.75 -0.99 -3.33
CA ILE A 109 10.75 -0.52 -4.31
C ILE A 109 10.71 1.00 -4.43
N PRO A 110 10.22 1.58 -5.55
CA PRO A 110 10.15 3.03 -5.72
C PRO A 110 9.32 3.75 -4.65
N GLY A 111 8.33 3.07 -4.07
CA GLY A 111 7.60 3.57 -2.92
C GLY A 111 8.51 3.83 -1.72
N ASP A 112 9.54 2.99 -1.47
CA ASP A 112 10.48 3.17 -0.35
C ASP A 112 11.21 4.51 -0.51
N LEU A 113 11.65 4.81 -1.73
CA LEU A 113 12.33 6.06 -2.04
C LEU A 113 11.43 7.27 -1.80
N ILE A 114 10.15 7.19 -2.19
CA ILE A 114 9.17 8.24 -1.93
C ILE A 114 9.00 8.46 -0.42
N GLU A 115 8.87 7.37 0.33
CA GLU A 115 8.67 7.39 1.78
C GLU A 115 9.87 8.01 2.52
N VAL A 116 11.09 7.60 2.18
CA VAL A 116 12.32 8.19 2.72
C VAL A 116 12.39 9.69 2.42
N CYS A 117 12.10 10.11 1.19
CA CYS A 117 12.09 11.53 0.83
C CYS A 117 11.07 12.33 1.65
N GLN A 118 9.92 11.73 1.96
CA GLN A 118 8.89 12.36 2.79
C GLN A 118 9.33 12.51 4.23
N PHE A 119 9.89 11.44 4.83
CA PHE A 119 10.45 11.51 6.17
C PHE A 119 11.56 12.55 6.28
N VAL A 120 12.42 12.67 5.27
CA VAL A 120 13.46 13.72 5.25
C VAL A 120 12.87 15.12 5.34
N GLN A 121 11.76 15.40 4.63
CA GLN A 121 11.09 16.70 4.75
C GLN A 121 10.55 16.92 6.16
N VAL A 122 9.83 15.93 6.69
CA VAL A 122 9.18 16.02 8.00
C VAL A 122 10.24 16.23 9.09
N ILE A 123 11.28 15.40 9.13
CA ILE A 123 12.36 15.49 10.13
C ILE A 123 13.08 16.85 10.01
N SER A 124 13.41 17.28 8.78
CA SER A 124 14.09 18.56 8.57
C SER A 124 13.26 19.77 9.02
N GLN A 125 11.93 19.70 8.94
CA GLN A 125 11.03 20.76 9.39
C GLN A 125 10.86 20.76 10.90
N CYS A 126 10.66 19.59 11.51
CA CYS A 126 10.58 19.45 12.95
C CYS A 126 11.84 20.01 13.63
N GLN A 127 13.03 19.75 13.07
CA GLN A 127 14.29 20.31 13.58
C GLN A 127 14.35 21.85 13.53
N LYS A 128 13.62 22.50 12.61
CA LYS A 128 13.62 23.97 12.45
C LYS A 128 12.58 24.69 13.30
N SER A 129 11.62 23.97 13.86
CA SER A 129 10.43 24.54 14.54
C SER A 129 10.21 23.92 15.92
N ASN A 130 11.27 23.79 16.72
CA ASN A 130 11.23 23.23 18.09
C ASN A 130 10.39 21.94 18.19
N ASN A 131 10.61 20.98 17.28
CA ASN A 131 9.90 19.70 17.18
C ASN A 131 8.39 19.75 16.87
N LYS A 132 7.82 20.91 16.54
CA LYS A 132 6.45 21.03 16.02
C LYS A 132 6.46 21.12 14.50
N LEU A 133 5.55 20.41 13.83
CA LEU A 133 5.35 20.60 12.40
C LEU A 133 4.51 21.88 12.22
N ASP A 134 5.08 22.90 11.60
CA ASP A 134 4.30 24.06 11.17
C ASP A 134 3.36 23.63 10.03
N ARG A 135 2.08 23.49 10.35
CA ARG A 135 1.02 23.07 9.42
C ARG A 135 0.46 24.22 8.60
N THR A 136 0.85 25.45 8.90
CA THR A 136 0.35 26.66 8.23
C THR A 136 1.17 26.97 6.97
N THR A 137 2.43 26.52 6.93
CA THR A 137 3.28 26.68 5.75
C THR A 137 3.08 25.55 4.74
N ASP A 138 2.99 25.93 3.46
CA ASP A 138 2.91 24.98 2.35
C ASP A 138 4.23 24.21 2.21
N ILE A 139 4.25 22.97 2.69
CA ILE A 139 5.42 22.07 2.65
C ILE A 139 6.00 21.92 1.24
N ARG A 140 5.19 22.09 0.19
CA ARG A 140 5.65 21.97 -1.20
C ARG A 140 6.43 23.19 -1.68
N LYS A 141 6.29 24.37 -1.05
CA LYS A 141 7.04 25.57 -1.43
C LYS A 141 8.51 25.49 -1.05
N LYS A 142 8.87 24.66 -0.07
CA LYS A 142 10.24 24.52 0.44
C LYS A 142 10.63 23.05 0.61
N LEU A 143 10.61 22.29 -0.49
CA LEU A 143 11.14 20.92 -0.48
C LEU A 143 12.67 20.94 -0.42
N TYR A 144 13.23 20.18 0.52
CA TYR A 144 14.66 20.10 0.78
C TYR A 144 15.18 18.66 0.66
N PHE A 145 16.19 18.43 -0.19
CA PHE A 145 16.92 17.15 -0.26
C PHE A 145 18.42 17.36 -0.05
N PRO A 146 19.02 16.74 1.00
CA PRO A 146 20.46 16.79 1.21
C PRO A 146 21.24 16.34 -0.03
N LYS A 147 22.43 16.92 -0.27
CA LYS A 147 23.29 16.58 -1.42
C LYS A 147 23.58 15.07 -1.48
N LEU A 148 23.81 14.45 -0.31
CA LEU A 148 24.01 13.02 -0.18
C LEU A 148 22.80 12.22 -0.68
N LEU A 149 21.60 12.57 -0.22
CA LEU A 149 20.36 11.91 -0.64
C LEU A 149 20.13 12.06 -2.14
N ARG A 150 20.35 13.25 -2.71
CA ARG A 150 20.22 13.49 -4.16
C ARG A 150 21.14 12.55 -4.97
N LYS A 151 22.39 12.37 -4.54
CA LYS A 151 23.32 11.41 -5.17
C LYS A 151 22.82 9.96 -5.09
N GLN A 152 22.29 9.55 -3.93
CA GLN A 152 21.75 8.20 -3.76
C GLN A 152 20.49 7.97 -4.58
N ILE A 153 19.63 8.99 -4.72
CA ILE A 153 18.45 8.95 -5.61
C ILE A 153 18.88 8.74 -7.06
N GLN A 154 19.86 9.49 -7.53
CA GLN A 154 20.40 9.36 -8.89
C GLN A 154 20.90 7.93 -9.14
N LYS A 155 21.70 7.38 -8.22
CA LYS A 155 22.18 5.98 -8.30
C LYS A 155 21.02 4.98 -8.29
N LYS A 156 20.10 5.11 -7.33
CA LYS A 156 19.06 4.11 -7.09
C LYS A 156 18.00 4.06 -8.20
N LEU A 157 17.66 5.20 -8.80
CA LEU A 157 16.66 5.24 -9.87
C LEU A 157 17.04 4.37 -11.08
N THR A 158 18.33 4.29 -11.40
CA THR A 158 18.83 3.43 -12.50
C THR A 158 18.66 1.92 -12.23
N GLN A 159 18.48 1.54 -10.96
CA GLN A 159 18.38 0.13 -10.54
C GLN A 159 16.94 -0.38 -10.50
N PHE A 160 15.93 0.49 -10.54
CA PHE A 160 14.54 0.07 -10.50
C PHE A 160 14.08 -0.49 -11.84
N LYS A 161 13.36 -1.61 -11.80
CA LYS A 161 12.75 -2.18 -13.00
C LYS A 161 11.60 -1.30 -13.49
N ILE A 162 11.42 -1.20 -14.82
CA ILE A 162 10.33 -0.43 -15.45
C ILE A 162 8.96 -0.83 -14.89
N TYR A 163 8.72 -2.13 -14.68
CA TYR A 163 7.49 -2.63 -14.04
C TYR A 163 7.24 -2.02 -12.65
N GLN A 164 8.27 -1.96 -11.80
CA GLN A 164 8.16 -1.40 -10.44
C GLN A 164 7.80 0.08 -10.51
N LEU A 165 8.44 0.81 -11.42
CA LEU A 165 8.18 2.22 -11.66
C LEU A 165 6.75 2.42 -12.18
N GLY A 166 6.30 1.71 -13.20
CA GLY A 166 4.94 1.86 -13.74
C GLY A 166 3.83 1.49 -12.74
N LYS A 167 4.10 0.54 -11.83
CA LYS A 167 3.16 0.16 -10.76
C LYS A 167 3.03 1.26 -9.71
N GLN A 168 4.16 1.80 -9.23
CA GLN A 168 4.21 2.76 -8.12
C GLN A 168 4.10 4.23 -8.56
N CYS A 169 4.41 4.56 -9.81
CA CYS A 169 4.26 5.91 -10.38
C CYS A 169 2.80 6.27 -10.73
N SER A 170 1.81 5.52 -10.22
CA SER A 170 0.40 5.83 -10.41
C SER A 170 0.07 7.12 -9.64
N ASP A 171 0.17 8.24 -10.35
CA ASP A 171 -0.06 9.59 -9.83
C ASP A 171 -1.52 9.86 -9.42
N GLY A 172 -2.47 8.96 -9.71
CA GLY A 172 -3.91 9.23 -9.58
C GLY A 172 -4.37 9.49 -8.14
N SER A 173 -4.02 8.62 -7.19
CA SER A 173 -4.35 8.80 -5.77
C SER A 173 -3.68 10.04 -5.19
N ARG A 174 -2.45 10.24 -5.62
CA ARG A 174 -1.55 11.27 -5.14
C ARG A 174 -1.90 12.68 -5.62
N LYS A 175 -2.20 12.84 -6.91
CA LYS A 175 -2.76 14.08 -7.50
C LYS A 175 -4.07 14.44 -6.81
N ARG A 176 -4.92 13.47 -6.44
CA ARG A 176 -6.14 13.73 -5.66
C ARG A 176 -5.81 14.27 -4.27
N ASN A 177 -4.81 13.72 -3.59
CA ASN A 177 -4.38 14.23 -2.29
C ASN A 177 -3.83 15.66 -2.42
N ILE A 178 -2.86 15.92 -3.29
CA ILE A 178 -2.33 17.29 -3.51
C ILE A 178 -3.46 18.28 -3.84
N LYS A 179 -4.42 17.88 -4.67
CA LYS A 179 -5.59 18.71 -5.00
C LYS A 179 -6.43 19.05 -3.77
N LYS A 180 -6.71 18.07 -2.92
CA LYS A 180 -7.44 18.31 -1.66
C LYS A 180 -6.64 19.22 -0.73
N TYR A 181 -5.31 19.09 -0.66
CA TYR A 181 -4.47 19.96 0.17
C TYR A 181 -4.56 21.42 -0.28
N GLN A 182 -4.43 21.66 -1.58
CA GLN A 182 -4.58 22.99 -2.17
C GLN A 182 -5.97 23.59 -1.88
N GLU A 183 -7.01 22.76 -1.89
CA GLU A 183 -8.39 23.19 -1.57
C GLU A 183 -8.58 23.49 -0.07
N VAL A 184 -7.81 22.87 0.82
CA VAL A 184 -7.80 23.19 2.26
C VAL A 184 -7.05 24.50 2.52
N LEU A 185 -5.88 24.68 1.89
CA LEU A 185 -5.09 25.91 2.04
C LEU A 185 -5.74 27.13 1.38
N ASN A 186 -6.45 26.94 0.27
CA ASN A 186 -7.13 28.00 -0.44
C ASN A 186 -8.53 27.52 -0.91
N PRO A 187 -9.59 27.83 -0.13
CA PRO A 187 -10.96 27.46 -0.46
C PRO A 187 -11.47 27.99 -1.81
N ASP A 188 -10.93 29.10 -2.32
CA ASP A 188 -11.36 29.67 -3.62
C ASP A 188 -10.98 28.77 -4.80
N ILE A 189 -9.91 27.99 -4.66
CA ILE A 189 -9.53 26.98 -5.67
C ILE A 189 -10.64 25.93 -5.80
N LYS A 190 -11.29 25.56 -4.69
CA LYS A 190 -12.42 24.62 -4.68
C LYS A 190 -13.63 25.21 -5.41
N ASN A 191 -13.92 26.49 -5.18
CA ASN A 191 -15.04 27.20 -5.80
C ASN A 191 -14.85 27.34 -7.32
N LYS A 192 -13.70 27.85 -7.77
CA LYS A 192 -13.35 27.95 -9.21
C LYS A 192 -13.41 26.62 -9.94
N ARG A 193 -13.05 25.51 -9.28
CA ARG A 193 -13.15 24.16 -9.86
C ARG A 193 -14.59 23.68 -9.93
N ARG A 194 -15.39 23.94 -8.90
CA ARG A 194 -16.82 23.62 -8.89
C ARG A 194 -17.51 24.31 -10.07
N GLU A 195 -17.22 25.58 -10.29
CA GLU A 195 -17.72 26.36 -11.43
C GLU A 195 -17.28 25.78 -12.77
N LYS A 196 -15.99 25.51 -12.98
CA LYS A 196 -15.49 24.86 -14.22
C LYS A 196 -16.17 23.51 -14.48
N ARG A 197 -16.43 22.72 -13.44
CA ARG A 197 -17.12 21.43 -13.56
C ARG A 197 -18.59 21.61 -13.90
N LEU A 198 -19.27 22.58 -13.29
CA LEU A 198 -20.66 22.94 -13.61
C LEU A 198 -20.77 23.43 -15.05
N LEU A 199 -19.83 24.27 -15.51
CA LEU A 199 -19.77 24.74 -16.89
C LEU A 199 -19.55 23.58 -17.88
N LYS A 200 -18.64 22.64 -17.57
CA LYS A 200 -18.43 21.44 -18.41
C LYS A 200 -19.68 20.56 -18.46
N LEU A 201 -20.37 20.38 -17.34
CA LEU A 201 -21.62 19.61 -17.28
C LEU A 201 -22.75 20.31 -18.04
N LYS A 202 -22.81 21.64 -17.98
CA LYS A 202 -23.74 22.46 -18.76
C LYS A 202 -23.48 22.28 -20.26
N LEU A 203 -22.22 22.40 -20.69
CA LEU A 203 -21.81 22.14 -22.08
C LEU A 203 -22.20 20.74 -22.57
N ILE A 204 -21.95 19.71 -21.75
CA ILE A 204 -22.35 18.33 -22.08
C ILE A 204 -23.88 18.23 -22.17
N ARG A 205 -24.62 18.85 -21.26
CA ARG A 205 -26.09 18.85 -21.28
C ARG A 205 -26.63 19.56 -22.52
N ASP A 206 -26.02 20.67 -22.92
CA ASP A 206 -26.43 21.44 -24.09
C ASP A 206 -26.10 20.67 -25.38
N GLN A 207 -24.94 20.00 -25.44
CA GLN A 207 -24.61 19.03 -26.50
C GLN A 207 -25.59 17.85 -26.54
N MET A 208 -26.05 17.36 -25.38
CA MET A 208 -27.06 16.29 -25.28
C MET A 208 -28.45 16.72 -25.74
N LYS A 209 -28.79 18.01 -25.63
CA LYS A 209 -30.07 18.54 -26.13
C LYS A 209 -30.09 18.61 -27.66
N LEU A 210 -28.92 18.76 -28.28
CA LEU A 210 -28.74 18.82 -29.73
C LEU A 210 -28.67 17.43 -30.41
N GLN A 211 -28.56 16.35 -29.65
CA GLN A 211 -28.50 14.97 -30.16
C GLN A 211 -29.80 14.19 -29.90
N GLY A 212 -30.16 13.30 -30.83
CA GLY A 212 -31.41 12.54 -30.84
C GLY A 212 -31.61 11.54 -29.68
N PRO A 213 -32.79 10.90 -29.60
CA PRO A 213 -33.25 10.12 -28.45
C PRO A 213 -32.39 8.89 -28.10
N ASP A 214 -31.73 8.24 -29.05
CA ASP A 214 -30.94 7.01 -28.80
C ASP A 214 -29.68 7.25 -27.97
N THR A 215 -29.00 8.39 -28.17
CA THR A 215 -27.86 8.80 -27.33
C THR A 215 -28.26 9.08 -25.88
N LYS A 216 -29.50 9.51 -25.60
CA LYS A 216 -29.95 9.83 -24.24
C LYS A 216 -30.01 8.62 -23.32
N ASN A 217 -30.30 7.42 -23.86
CA ASN A 217 -30.45 6.20 -23.06
C ASN A 217 -29.10 5.60 -22.63
N GLN A 218 -28.07 5.62 -23.49
CA GLN A 218 -26.72 5.16 -23.14
C GLN A 218 -26.08 5.99 -22.01
N PHE A 219 -26.30 7.31 -22.00
CA PHE A 219 -25.75 8.18 -20.96
C PHE A 219 -26.56 8.16 -19.65
N LYS A 220 -27.88 7.85 -19.69
CA LYS A 220 -28.72 7.69 -18.50
C LYS A 220 -28.20 6.57 -17.60
N ASN A 221 -27.80 5.44 -18.20
CA ASN A 221 -27.23 4.30 -17.49
C ASN A 221 -25.87 4.63 -16.83
N GLN A 222 -25.00 5.42 -17.48
CA GLN A 222 -23.76 5.89 -16.88
C GLN A 222 -23.96 6.95 -15.77
N ALA A 223 -25.02 7.77 -15.87
CA ALA A 223 -25.36 8.76 -14.86
C ALA A 223 -25.91 8.12 -13.57
N ILE A 224 -26.76 7.10 -13.69
CA ILE A 224 -27.34 6.34 -12.57
C ILE A 224 -26.25 5.60 -11.77
N GLN A 225 -25.25 5.02 -12.44
CA GLN A 225 -24.11 4.41 -11.75
C GLN A 225 -23.25 5.41 -10.96
N LYS A 226 -23.15 6.67 -11.43
CA LYS A 226 -22.42 7.75 -10.73
C LYS A 226 -23.22 8.32 -9.55
N THR A 227 -24.54 8.47 -9.66
CA THR A 227 -25.39 8.97 -8.56
C THR A 227 -25.44 7.97 -7.40
N ASN A 228 -25.48 6.66 -7.67
CA ASN A 228 -25.41 5.62 -6.63
C ASN A 228 -24.08 5.63 -5.86
N ARG A 229 -22.95 5.92 -6.52
CA ARG A 229 -21.65 6.17 -5.86
C ARG A 229 -21.65 7.43 -4.98
N VAL A 230 -22.36 8.47 -5.38
CA VAL A 230 -22.48 9.72 -4.59
C VAL A 230 -23.38 9.52 -3.38
N ALA A 231 -24.46 8.73 -3.50
CA ALA A 231 -25.32 8.36 -2.38
C ALA A 231 -24.58 7.49 -1.33
N LYS A 232 -23.76 6.51 -1.76
CA LYS A 232 -22.88 5.72 -0.86
C LYS A 232 -21.84 6.60 -0.14
N ASN A 233 -21.42 7.72 -0.74
CA ASN A 233 -20.50 8.70 -0.13
C ASN A 233 -21.19 9.74 0.75
N ARG A 234 -22.45 10.12 0.48
CA ARG A 234 -23.22 11.05 1.33
C ARG A 234 -23.47 10.51 2.73
N ARG A 235 -23.58 9.18 2.91
CA ARG A 235 -23.66 8.53 4.22
C ARG A 235 -22.39 8.68 5.09
N ARG A 236 -21.29 9.24 4.57
CA ARG A 236 -20.07 9.55 5.34
C ARG A 236 -20.03 10.98 5.90
N HIS A 237 -21.02 11.83 5.56
CA HIS A 237 -20.97 13.27 5.84
C HIS A 237 -21.58 13.73 7.18
N THR A 238 -21.92 12.82 8.09
CA THR A 238 -22.21 13.15 9.51
C THR A 238 -20.92 13.21 10.34
N ARG A 239 -19.87 13.88 9.85
CA ARG A 239 -18.60 14.04 10.57
C ARG A 239 -18.34 15.51 10.86
N ASN A 240 -17.89 15.78 12.09
CA ASN A 240 -17.52 17.11 12.55
C ASN A 240 -16.51 17.76 11.58
N PRO A 241 -16.80 18.97 11.04
CA PRO A 241 -15.94 19.65 10.06
C PRO A 241 -14.51 19.87 10.54
N ASN A 242 -14.31 20.19 11.82
CA ASN A 242 -12.98 20.45 12.39
C ASN A 242 -12.15 19.15 12.46
N LEU A 243 -12.79 18.05 12.84
CA LEU A 243 -12.16 16.72 12.82
C LEU A 243 -11.79 16.31 11.39
N PHE A 244 -12.66 16.59 10.41
CA PHE A 244 -12.37 16.30 9.00
C PHE A 244 -11.21 17.14 8.46
N VAL A 245 -11.13 18.42 8.80
CA VAL A 245 -10.00 19.29 8.40
C VAL A 245 -8.71 18.78 9.03
N GLN A 246 -8.69 18.47 10.33
CA GLN A 246 -7.52 17.90 11.01
C GLN A 246 -7.13 16.53 10.46
N GLU A 247 -8.08 15.61 10.23
CA GLU A 247 -7.83 14.32 9.59
C GLU A 247 -7.28 14.49 8.17
N THR A 248 -7.81 15.46 7.40
CA THR A 248 -7.35 15.71 6.03
C THR A 248 -5.94 16.31 6.04
N LEU A 249 -5.63 17.22 6.97
CA LEU A 249 -4.28 17.74 7.23
C LEU A 249 -3.31 16.61 7.63
N ASN A 250 -3.70 15.73 8.55
CA ASN A 250 -2.92 14.56 8.96
C ASN A 250 -2.69 13.56 7.80
N VAL A 251 -3.65 13.43 6.86
CA VAL A 251 -3.50 12.63 5.63
C VAL A 251 -2.46 13.25 4.68
N PHE A 252 -2.24 14.57 4.73
CA PHE A 252 -1.24 15.26 3.89
C PHE A 252 0.20 15.09 4.35
N ASP A 253 0.43 14.71 5.61
CA ASP A 253 1.79 14.45 6.11
C ASP A 253 2.45 13.25 5.39
N THR A 254 1.67 12.40 4.70
CA THR A 254 2.14 11.09 4.19
C THR A 254 2.23 10.93 2.68
N ASN A 255 1.71 11.86 1.84
CA ASN A 255 1.54 11.60 0.39
C ASN A 255 1.69 12.83 -0.53
N PHE A 256 2.61 13.75 -0.21
CA PHE A 256 2.79 15.02 -0.93
C PHE A 256 4.02 15.09 -1.88
N ILE A 257 4.98 14.14 -1.89
CA ILE A 257 6.18 14.11 -2.80
C ILE A 257 6.17 13.02 -3.91
N SER A 258 6.25 13.41 -5.19
CA SER A 258 6.03 12.52 -6.34
C SER A 258 7.35 12.02 -6.86
N LEU A 259 7.33 10.95 -7.63
CA LEU A 259 8.54 10.57 -8.34
C LEU A 259 8.99 11.69 -9.30
N LYS A 260 8.06 12.48 -9.85
CA LYS A 260 8.40 13.69 -10.63
C LYS A 260 9.12 14.73 -9.78
N ASP A 261 8.60 15.02 -8.58
CA ASP A 261 9.22 15.96 -7.63
C ASP A 261 10.63 15.47 -7.26
N ILE A 262 10.80 14.17 -7.00
CA ILE A 262 12.08 13.53 -6.66
C ILE A 262 13.09 13.65 -7.79
N VAL A 263 12.70 13.30 -9.02
CA VAL A 263 13.55 13.37 -10.22
C VAL A 263 14.00 14.81 -10.47
N THR A 264 13.06 15.76 -10.43
CA THR A 264 13.35 17.18 -10.68
C THR A 264 14.27 17.77 -9.61
N LEU A 265 13.93 17.61 -8.32
CA LEU A 265 14.69 18.21 -7.21
C LEU A 265 16.04 17.53 -6.96
N SER A 266 16.17 16.26 -7.36
CA SER A 266 17.44 15.53 -7.27
C SER A 266 18.31 15.69 -8.51
N HIS A 267 17.86 16.46 -9.51
CA HIS A 267 18.56 16.69 -10.77
C HIS A 267 18.99 15.39 -11.46
N VAL A 268 18.08 14.42 -11.53
CA VAL A 268 18.36 13.14 -12.19
C VAL A 268 18.30 13.35 -13.69
N LYS A 269 19.42 13.06 -14.37
CA LYS A 269 19.55 13.23 -15.82
C LYS A 269 19.42 11.91 -16.58
N GLU A 270 19.96 10.82 -16.01
CA GLU A 270 20.07 9.51 -16.66
C GLU A 270 19.36 8.39 -15.90
N PRO A 271 18.87 7.35 -16.59
CA PRO A 271 18.72 7.27 -18.06
C PRO A 271 17.66 8.25 -18.57
N ARG A 272 17.99 9.00 -19.62
CA ARG A 272 17.16 10.09 -20.17
C ARG A 272 15.75 9.64 -20.55
N SER A 273 15.60 8.46 -21.14
CA SER A 273 14.30 7.88 -21.52
C SER A 273 13.39 7.69 -20.34
N LEU A 274 13.93 7.20 -19.22
CA LEU A 274 13.19 7.00 -17.99
C LEU A 274 12.84 8.33 -17.34
N VAL A 275 13.79 9.27 -17.27
CA VAL A 275 13.57 10.61 -16.72
C VAL A 275 12.46 11.33 -17.48
N MET A 276 12.54 11.33 -18.82
CA MET A 276 11.51 11.93 -19.68
C MET A 276 10.15 11.25 -19.52
N SER A 277 10.13 9.91 -19.38
CA SER A 277 8.90 9.14 -19.13
C SER A 277 8.27 9.43 -17.77
N ILE A 278 9.07 9.60 -16.72
CA ILE A 278 8.59 9.99 -15.39
C ILE A 278 8.02 11.42 -15.45
N LEU A 279 8.77 12.36 -16.03
CA LEU A 279 8.34 13.75 -16.13
C LEU A 279 7.14 13.93 -17.06
N GLY A 280 6.95 13.04 -18.04
CA GLY A 280 5.95 13.17 -19.08
C GLY A 280 6.36 14.20 -20.14
N ALA A 281 7.65 14.28 -20.43
CA ALA A 281 8.21 15.14 -21.48
C ALA A 281 7.72 14.69 -22.87
N LYS A 282 7.78 15.59 -23.85
CA LYS A 282 7.44 15.24 -25.23
C LYS A 282 8.56 14.40 -25.82
N TYR A 283 8.19 13.37 -26.57
CA TYR A 283 9.12 12.61 -27.38
C TYR A 283 9.67 13.50 -28.50
N PRO A 284 10.98 13.41 -28.84
CA PRO A 284 11.60 14.21 -29.89
C PRO A 284 10.83 14.15 -31.22
N LYS A 285 10.78 15.27 -31.94
CA LYS A 285 10.02 15.35 -33.19
C LYS A 285 10.81 14.86 -34.39
N THR A 286 12.13 15.06 -34.36
CA THR A 286 13.04 14.72 -35.45
C THR A 286 14.05 13.67 -35.00
N LEU A 287 14.62 12.96 -35.97
CA LEU A 287 15.69 11.99 -35.72
C LEU A 287 16.92 12.65 -35.07
N GLU A 288 17.28 13.86 -35.52
CA GLU A 288 18.41 14.61 -34.96
C GLU A 288 18.20 14.98 -33.49
N GLU A 289 17.00 15.47 -33.13
CA GLU A 289 16.65 15.79 -31.74
C GLU A 289 16.68 14.53 -30.88
N PHE A 290 16.23 13.40 -31.44
CA PHE A 290 16.26 12.11 -30.79
C PHE A 290 17.68 11.61 -30.53
N GLU A 291 18.56 11.63 -31.53
CA GLU A 291 19.96 11.20 -31.38
C GLU A 291 20.72 12.08 -30.40
N LYS A 292 20.43 13.39 -30.38
CA LYS A 292 21.01 14.32 -29.41
C LYS A 292 20.55 14.04 -27.98
N GLU A 293 19.25 13.86 -27.76
CA GLU A 293 18.70 13.61 -26.42
C GLU A 293 19.04 12.21 -25.89
N PHE A 294 19.09 11.19 -26.75
CA PHE A 294 19.32 9.79 -26.35
C PHE A 294 20.71 9.25 -26.69
N LYS A 295 21.71 10.12 -26.88
CA LYS A 295 23.10 9.75 -27.22
C LYS A 295 23.69 8.65 -26.31
N GLY A 296 23.31 8.62 -25.03
CA GLY A 296 23.74 7.63 -24.04
C GLY A 296 22.99 6.29 -24.10
N GLU A 297 21.87 6.20 -24.82
CA GLU A 297 20.94 5.06 -24.82
C GLU A 297 20.88 4.36 -26.17
N ARG A 298 22.01 3.75 -26.58
CA ARG A 298 22.19 3.08 -27.89
C ARG A 298 21.16 2.00 -28.25
N LYS A 299 20.38 1.51 -27.28
CA LYS A 299 19.35 0.49 -27.49
C LYS A 299 18.02 1.05 -28.00
N MET A 300 17.79 2.36 -27.89
CA MET A 300 16.56 2.98 -28.35
C MET A 300 16.61 3.27 -29.85
N LYS A 301 15.47 3.07 -30.52
CA LYS A 301 15.27 3.42 -31.93
C LYS A 301 14.28 4.56 -32.02
N PHE A 302 14.48 5.46 -32.99
CA PHE A 302 13.54 6.54 -33.23
C PHE A 302 12.23 5.98 -33.79
N GLU A 303 11.12 6.27 -33.11
CA GLU A 303 9.77 5.93 -33.55
C GLU A 303 9.02 7.20 -33.99
N PRO A 304 8.84 7.44 -35.31
CA PRO A 304 8.16 8.63 -35.83
C PRO A 304 6.71 8.78 -35.33
N GLU A 305 6.01 7.66 -35.10
CA GLU A 305 4.63 7.65 -34.60
C GLU A 305 4.50 8.29 -33.20
N LYS A 306 5.58 8.28 -32.41
CA LYS A 306 5.60 8.88 -31.07
C LYS A 306 5.98 10.36 -31.10
N ALA A 307 6.39 10.92 -32.24
CA ALA A 307 6.85 12.30 -32.36
C ALA A 307 5.89 13.31 -31.70
N GLY A 308 6.39 14.11 -30.76
CA GLY A 308 5.61 15.11 -30.05
C GLY A 308 4.59 14.59 -29.02
N THR A 309 4.37 13.26 -28.94
CA THR A 309 3.54 12.64 -27.91
C THR A 309 4.24 12.70 -26.54
N ARG A 310 3.48 12.70 -25.44
CA ARG A 310 4.08 12.67 -24.10
C ARG A 310 4.54 11.25 -23.75
N MET A 311 5.82 11.11 -23.46
CA MET A 311 6.40 9.86 -22.96
C MET A 311 5.75 9.45 -21.65
N GLN A 312 5.57 8.15 -21.44
CA GLN A 312 5.03 7.59 -20.22
C GLN A 312 5.73 6.28 -19.91
N ILE A 313 5.90 6.00 -18.62
CA ILE A 313 6.34 4.67 -18.20
C ILE A 313 5.25 3.66 -18.59
N PRO A 314 5.60 2.55 -19.28
CA PRO A 314 4.65 1.50 -19.59
C PRO A 314 3.83 1.11 -18.37
N ILE A 315 2.52 1.19 -18.51
CA ILE A 315 1.58 0.81 -17.46
C ILE A 315 1.62 -0.72 -17.37
N PRO A 316 2.06 -1.29 -16.24
CA PRO A 316 2.03 -2.74 -16.09
C PRO A 316 0.59 -3.23 -16.04
N ILE A 317 0.35 -4.35 -16.71
CA ILE A 317 -0.88 -5.13 -16.57
C ILE A 317 -0.87 -5.70 -15.15
N THR A 318 -1.91 -5.42 -14.38
CA THR A 318 -2.09 -5.93 -13.02
C THR A 318 -3.56 -6.24 -12.80
N TRP A 319 -3.85 -7.31 -12.08
CA TRP A 319 -5.22 -7.74 -11.78
C TRP A 319 -6.11 -6.60 -11.24
N ASP A 320 -5.60 -5.79 -10.30
CA ASP A 320 -6.32 -4.66 -9.71
C ASP A 320 -6.71 -3.59 -10.75
N ARG A 321 -5.79 -3.29 -11.68
CA ARG A 321 -6.05 -2.33 -12.76
C ARG A 321 -7.04 -2.88 -13.78
N GLU A 322 -6.89 -4.13 -14.21
CA GLU A 322 -7.80 -4.73 -15.20
C GLU A 322 -9.23 -4.79 -14.67
N LEU A 323 -9.41 -5.22 -13.41
CA LEU A 323 -10.72 -5.21 -12.74
C LEU A 323 -11.30 -3.80 -12.59
N SER A 324 -10.45 -2.78 -12.45
CA SER A 324 -10.87 -1.38 -12.31
C SER A 324 -11.26 -0.70 -13.63
N LYS A 325 -10.79 -1.20 -14.78
CA LYS A 325 -11.12 -0.61 -16.10
C LYS A 325 -12.61 -0.76 -16.43
N GLY A 326 -13.24 -1.84 -15.96
CA GLY A 326 -14.69 -2.07 -16.12
C GLY A 326 -15.15 -2.20 -17.58
N LEU A 327 -14.24 -2.49 -18.51
CA LEU A 327 -14.54 -2.65 -19.93
C LEU A 327 -15.14 -4.04 -20.23
N ASN A 328 -14.65 -5.07 -19.54
CA ASN A 328 -15.09 -6.46 -19.68
C ASN A 328 -15.79 -6.95 -18.41
N SER A 329 -16.48 -8.09 -18.51
CA SER A 329 -17.07 -8.74 -17.33
C SER A 329 -15.95 -9.21 -16.38
N LYS A 330 -16.22 -9.22 -15.07
CA LYS A 330 -15.24 -9.67 -14.07
C LYS A 330 -14.76 -11.10 -14.34
N ARG A 331 -15.67 -11.96 -14.81
CA ARG A 331 -15.38 -13.33 -15.24
C ARG A 331 -14.29 -13.37 -16.30
N GLN A 332 -14.50 -12.69 -17.43
CA GLN A 332 -13.54 -12.66 -18.55
C GLN A 332 -12.18 -12.12 -18.11
N ILE A 333 -12.17 -11.08 -17.27
CA ILE A 333 -10.92 -10.52 -16.74
C ILE A 333 -10.16 -11.55 -15.90
N TRP A 334 -10.85 -12.28 -15.01
CA TRP A 334 -10.22 -13.33 -14.22
C TRP A 334 -9.73 -14.49 -15.10
N GLU A 335 -10.54 -14.97 -16.05
CA GLU A 335 -10.16 -16.03 -16.98
C GLU A 335 -8.89 -15.64 -17.77
N ASP A 336 -8.85 -14.45 -18.36
CA ASP A 336 -7.68 -13.93 -19.07
C ASP A 336 -6.42 -13.89 -18.20
N LEU A 337 -6.56 -13.36 -16.98
CA LEU A 337 -5.44 -13.22 -16.04
C LEU A 337 -4.91 -14.57 -15.56
N ILE A 338 -5.81 -15.56 -15.36
CA ILE A 338 -5.46 -16.92 -14.96
C ILE A 338 -4.77 -17.64 -16.12
N GLN A 339 -5.35 -17.60 -17.33
CA GLN A 339 -4.81 -18.26 -18.51
C GLN A 339 -3.43 -17.73 -18.89
N LYS A 340 -3.23 -16.40 -18.82
CA LYS A 340 -1.94 -15.75 -19.11
C LYS A 340 -0.94 -15.85 -17.94
N ASN A 341 -1.30 -16.50 -16.82
CA ASN A 341 -0.50 -16.63 -15.61
C ASN A 341 0.00 -15.26 -15.04
N GLN A 342 -0.82 -14.22 -15.15
CA GLN A 342 -0.44 -12.83 -14.80
C GLN A 342 -0.76 -12.43 -13.35
N ILE A 343 -1.33 -13.33 -12.55
CA ILE A 343 -1.69 -13.08 -11.15
C ILE A 343 -0.52 -13.53 -10.24
N PRO A 344 0.13 -12.63 -9.49
CA PRO A 344 1.13 -13.04 -8.50
C PRO A 344 0.53 -13.96 -7.44
N TYR A 345 1.31 -14.91 -6.91
CA TYR A 345 0.81 -15.96 -6.01
C TYR A 345 0.04 -15.40 -4.80
N LEU A 346 0.60 -14.43 -4.07
CA LEU A 346 -0.08 -13.81 -2.92
C LEU A 346 -1.39 -13.09 -3.32
N ALA A 347 -1.42 -12.49 -4.51
CA ALA A 347 -2.62 -11.83 -5.00
C ALA A 347 -3.71 -12.84 -5.38
N LEU A 348 -3.32 -13.99 -5.92
CA LEU A 348 -4.21 -15.12 -6.18
C LEU A 348 -4.84 -15.59 -4.87
N LEU A 349 -4.01 -15.89 -3.87
CA LEU A 349 -4.44 -16.36 -2.55
C LEU A 349 -5.45 -15.41 -1.87
N ARG A 350 -5.23 -14.10 -1.96
CA ARG A 350 -6.13 -13.07 -1.39
C ARG A 350 -7.43 -12.87 -2.16
N ASN A 351 -7.53 -13.39 -3.38
CA ASN A 351 -8.68 -13.18 -4.26
C ASN A 351 -9.43 -14.46 -4.62
N LEU A 352 -9.11 -15.61 -4.02
CA LEU A 352 -9.78 -16.89 -4.32
C LEU A 352 -11.30 -16.79 -4.16
N ARG A 353 -11.77 -16.14 -3.08
CA ARG A 353 -13.20 -15.85 -2.86
C ARG A 353 -13.85 -15.10 -4.02
N ASN A 354 -13.15 -14.11 -4.58
CA ASN A 354 -13.67 -13.30 -5.68
C ASN A 354 -13.70 -14.09 -7.00
N ILE A 355 -12.73 -14.98 -7.20
CA ILE A 355 -12.67 -15.87 -8.37
C ILE A 355 -13.84 -16.86 -8.32
N LEU A 356 -14.06 -17.52 -7.17
CA LEU A 356 -15.17 -18.45 -6.95
C LEU A 356 -16.55 -17.79 -7.15
N LYS A 357 -16.70 -16.51 -6.77
CA LYS A 357 -17.93 -15.73 -6.98
C LYS A 357 -18.10 -15.16 -8.39
N SER A 358 -17.11 -15.28 -9.26
CA SER A 358 -17.14 -14.67 -10.59
C SER A 358 -17.59 -15.60 -11.71
N GLY A 359 -17.86 -16.88 -11.41
CA GLY A 359 -18.35 -17.87 -12.37
C GLY A 359 -17.36 -18.18 -13.49
N VAL A 360 -16.06 -18.26 -13.19
CA VAL A 360 -15.02 -18.61 -14.18
C VAL A 360 -15.16 -20.06 -14.64
N SER A 361 -14.61 -20.38 -15.81
CA SER A 361 -14.65 -21.74 -16.37
C SER A 361 -13.98 -22.80 -15.47
N ALA A 362 -14.40 -24.05 -15.63
CA ALA A 362 -13.79 -25.20 -14.95
C ALA A 362 -12.28 -25.31 -15.24
N GLU A 363 -11.85 -25.01 -16.47
CA GLU A 363 -10.44 -24.96 -16.85
C GLU A 363 -9.65 -23.90 -16.06
N ALA A 364 -10.25 -22.72 -15.85
CA ALA A 364 -9.64 -21.67 -15.04
C ALA A 364 -9.51 -22.11 -13.57
N HIS A 365 -10.50 -22.80 -13.02
CA HIS A 365 -10.43 -23.39 -11.68
C HIS A 365 -9.29 -24.40 -11.54
N LEU A 366 -9.14 -25.32 -12.51
CA LEU A 366 -8.05 -26.29 -12.52
C LEU A 366 -6.68 -25.63 -12.54
N LYS A 367 -6.48 -24.59 -13.37
CA LYS A 367 -5.23 -23.81 -13.41
C LYS A 367 -4.93 -23.12 -12.07
N VAL A 368 -5.94 -22.65 -11.36
CA VAL A 368 -5.76 -22.05 -10.02
C VAL A 368 -5.34 -23.12 -9.00
N VAL A 369 -6.01 -24.27 -8.98
CA VAL A 369 -5.69 -25.40 -8.09
C VAL A 369 -4.27 -25.93 -8.35
N GLU A 370 -3.91 -26.13 -9.62
CA GLU A 370 -2.57 -26.54 -10.04
C GLU A 370 -1.51 -25.54 -9.56
N LYS A 371 -1.79 -24.24 -9.74
CA LYS A 371 -0.90 -23.18 -9.32
C LYS A 371 -0.69 -23.14 -7.81
N LEU A 372 -1.77 -23.29 -7.03
CA LEU A 372 -1.70 -23.34 -5.57
C LEU A 372 -0.93 -24.57 -5.07
N SER A 373 -1.14 -25.72 -5.71
CA SER A 373 -0.49 -26.98 -5.32
C SER A 373 0.97 -27.09 -5.78
N ASN A 374 1.46 -26.13 -6.58
CA ASN A 374 2.80 -26.19 -7.16
C ASN A 374 3.88 -25.84 -6.12
N GLN A 375 4.65 -26.86 -5.71
CA GLN A 375 5.69 -26.73 -4.69
C GLN A 375 6.75 -25.66 -5.02
N LYS A 376 7.18 -25.54 -6.29
CA LYS A 376 8.17 -24.53 -6.70
C LYS A 376 7.60 -23.13 -6.54
N GLN A 377 6.34 -22.93 -6.88
CA GLN A 377 5.69 -21.63 -6.72
C GLN A 377 5.50 -21.26 -5.24
N VAL A 378 5.07 -22.20 -4.40
CA VAL A 378 4.93 -21.99 -2.96
C VAL A 378 6.29 -21.62 -2.33
N LYS A 379 7.34 -22.38 -2.63
CA LYS A 379 8.71 -22.12 -2.12
C LYS A 379 9.24 -20.76 -2.56
N ASN A 380 9.04 -20.41 -3.83
CA ASN A 380 9.51 -19.13 -4.39
C ASN A 380 8.65 -17.94 -3.94
N SER A 381 7.41 -18.18 -3.51
CA SER A 381 6.51 -17.13 -3.05
C SER A 381 6.94 -16.51 -1.72
N LYS A 382 7.66 -17.28 -0.88
CA LYS A 382 8.05 -16.89 0.49
C LYS A 382 6.87 -16.37 1.33
N ILE A 383 5.67 -16.89 1.05
CA ILE A 383 4.46 -16.55 1.78
C ILE A 383 4.46 -17.31 3.10
N PHE A 384 4.17 -16.58 4.18
CA PHE A 384 4.03 -17.12 5.52
C PHE A 384 2.73 -17.95 5.65
N PRO A 385 2.73 -19.10 6.36
CA PRO A 385 1.57 -19.99 6.48
C PRO A 385 0.26 -19.31 6.86
N LEU A 386 0.31 -18.28 7.72
CA LEU A 386 -0.87 -17.51 8.14
C LEU A 386 -1.69 -16.93 6.97
N GLN A 387 -1.04 -16.57 5.84
CA GLN A 387 -1.77 -16.07 4.67
C GLN A 387 -2.61 -17.16 4.02
N PHE A 388 -2.19 -18.42 4.07
CA PHE A 388 -2.96 -19.56 3.58
C PHE A 388 -4.15 -19.83 4.49
N PHE A 389 -3.93 -19.85 5.81
CA PHE A 389 -4.99 -19.94 6.80
C PHE A 389 -6.04 -18.83 6.65
N THR A 390 -5.60 -17.59 6.43
CA THR A 390 -6.51 -16.45 6.18
C THR A 390 -7.37 -16.68 4.93
N ALA A 391 -6.78 -17.23 3.85
CA ALA A 391 -7.52 -17.53 2.63
C ALA A 391 -8.51 -18.69 2.83
N LEU A 392 -8.14 -19.71 3.60
CA LEU A 392 -9.01 -20.83 3.96
C LEU A 392 -10.24 -20.33 4.72
N ASN A 393 -10.04 -19.50 5.75
CA ASN A 393 -11.12 -18.87 6.51
C ASN A 393 -12.06 -18.03 5.64
N GLU A 394 -11.55 -17.33 4.63
CA GLU A 394 -12.38 -16.56 3.69
C GLU A 394 -13.20 -17.45 2.75
N ILE A 395 -12.72 -18.65 2.42
CA ILE A 395 -13.47 -19.64 1.66
C ILE A 395 -14.51 -20.31 2.54
N ASP A 396 -14.21 -20.65 3.80
CA ASP A 396 -15.17 -21.26 4.72
C ASP A 396 -16.40 -20.39 4.98
N LYS A 397 -16.21 -19.07 5.00
CA LYS A 397 -17.32 -18.10 5.08
C LYS A 397 -18.30 -18.21 3.92
N LEU A 398 -17.88 -18.70 2.74
CA LEU A 398 -18.78 -18.93 1.62
C LEU A 398 -19.81 -20.01 1.96
N ASN A 399 -19.34 -21.15 2.48
CA ASN A 399 -20.20 -22.27 2.86
C ASN A 399 -21.14 -21.89 4.01
N ALA A 400 -20.67 -21.14 5.00
CA ALA A 400 -21.50 -20.67 6.11
C ALA A 400 -22.62 -19.73 5.64
N THR A 401 -22.35 -18.88 4.64
CA THR A 401 -23.35 -17.97 4.09
C THR A 401 -24.42 -18.72 3.28
N GLU A 402 -24.03 -19.75 2.51
CA GLU A 402 -24.97 -20.61 1.78
C GLU A 402 -25.83 -21.48 2.71
N ASN A 403 -25.24 -22.01 3.78
CA ASN A 403 -25.97 -22.78 4.79
C ASN A 403 -26.99 -21.91 5.55
N LEU A 404 -26.60 -20.68 5.91
CA LEU A 404 -27.52 -19.72 6.52
C LEU A 404 -28.63 -19.28 5.56
N GLN A 405 -28.31 -19.04 4.27
CA GLN A 405 -29.30 -18.70 3.26
C GLN A 405 -30.27 -19.84 2.98
N SER A 406 -29.78 -21.08 2.85
CA SER A 406 -30.62 -22.26 2.66
C SER A 406 -31.49 -22.56 3.89
N MET A 407 -30.99 -22.34 5.12
CA MET A 407 -31.81 -22.36 6.33
C MET A 407 -32.88 -21.27 6.33
N TYR A 408 -32.55 -20.03 5.95
CA TYR A 408 -33.50 -18.91 5.93
C TYR A 408 -34.58 -19.10 4.86
N VAL A 409 -34.22 -19.64 3.70
CA VAL A 409 -35.16 -19.99 2.63
C VAL A 409 -36.04 -21.16 3.06
N LYS A 410 -35.48 -22.21 3.67
CA LYS A 410 -36.27 -23.32 4.26
C LYS A 410 -37.23 -22.82 5.34
N GLN A 411 -36.79 -21.92 6.22
CA GLN A 411 -37.65 -21.28 7.23
C GLN A 411 -38.75 -20.42 6.61
N LYS A 412 -38.46 -19.63 5.56
CA LYS A 412 -39.46 -18.83 4.84
C LYS A 412 -40.47 -19.68 4.05
N ILE A 413 -40.05 -20.83 3.53
CA ILE A 413 -40.95 -21.78 2.87
C ILE A 413 -41.81 -22.49 3.92
N ALA A 414 -41.27 -22.81 5.09
CA ALA A 414 -42.01 -23.41 6.21
C ALA A 414 -42.98 -22.42 6.90
N THR A 415 -42.72 -21.11 6.85
CA THR A 415 -43.56 -20.06 7.47
C THR A 415 -44.49 -19.36 6.47
N LYS A 416 -44.72 -19.96 5.30
CA LYS A 416 -45.70 -19.48 4.31
C LYS A 416 -47.16 -19.78 4.71
N GLU A 417 -47.45 -19.80 6.01
CA GLU A 417 -48.78 -19.49 6.54
C GLU A 417 -48.61 -18.38 7.59
N GLN A 418 -49.06 -17.18 7.21
CA GLN A 418 -49.33 -16.03 8.09
C GLN A 418 -48.14 -15.32 8.77
N ALA A 419 -47.55 -14.31 8.10
CA ALA A 419 -47.19 -13.03 8.74
C ALA A 419 -46.69 -11.96 7.73
N LYS A 420 -47.18 -10.72 7.88
CA LYS A 420 -46.75 -9.53 7.13
C LYS A 420 -45.31 -9.11 7.51
N PRO A 421 -44.48 -8.62 6.57
CA PRO A 421 -43.06 -8.37 6.85
C PRO A 421 -42.79 -7.00 7.49
N LYS A 422 -41.96 -6.98 8.55
CA LYS A 422 -41.23 -5.77 8.99
C LYS A 422 -39.81 -5.83 8.43
N GLU A 423 -39.48 -4.90 7.54
CA GLU A 423 -38.17 -4.81 6.89
C GLU A 423 -37.10 -4.28 7.86
N LYS A 424 -36.21 -5.16 8.33
CA LYS A 424 -34.86 -4.75 8.79
C LYS A 424 -33.90 -4.95 7.61
N GLN A 425 -33.44 -3.84 7.03
CA GLN A 425 -32.45 -3.85 5.94
C GLN A 425 -31.08 -4.29 6.46
N VAL A 426 -30.79 -5.58 6.34
CA VAL A 426 -29.43 -6.11 6.39
C VAL A 426 -28.82 -5.94 4.99
N ASN A 427 -27.88 -5.01 4.83
CA ASN A 427 -27.11 -4.88 3.58
C ASN A 427 -26.12 -6.06 3.47
N ILE A 428 -26.58 -7.19 2.95
CA ILE A 428 -25.71 -8.28 2.48
C ILE A 428 -25.37 -7.94 1.02
N GLU A 429 -24.10 -7.72 0.69
CA GLU A 429 -23.68 -7.62 -0.71
C GLU A 429 -23.83 -9.02 -1.34
N GLU A 430 -24.98 -9.23 -1.98
CA GLU A 430 -25.40 -10.45 -2.66
C GLU A 430 -24.45 -10.80 -3.82
N GLY A 431 -24.00 -12.05 -3.81
CA GLY A 431 -23.38 -12.72 -4.94
C GLY A 431 -23.38 -14.20 -4.61
N GLN A 432 -24.29 -14.95 -5.26
CA GLN A 432 -24.31 -16.41 -5.22
C GLN A 432 -22.91 -16.94 -5.61
N VAL A 433 -22.46 -18.02 -4.96
CA VAL A 433 -21.23 -18.68 -5.38
C VAL A 433 -21.57 -19.51 -6.59
N ASP A 434 -20.88 -19.26 -7.71
CA ASP A 434 -21.13 -19.97 -8.98
C ASP A 434 -20.30 -21.27 -9.09
N ALA A 435 -19.56 -21.64 -8.05
CA ALA A 435 -18.67 -22.80 -8.03
C ALA A 435 -19.33 -23.99 -7.33
N SER A 436 -19.18 -25.19 -7.87
CA SER A 436 -19.72 -26.41 -7.26
C SER A 436 -19.02 -26.73 -5.92
N PRO A 437 -19.69 -27.45 -4.99
CA PRO A 437 -19.07 -27.86 -3.72
C PRO A 437 -17.75 -28.64 -3.91
N GLN A 438 -17.65 -29.44 -4.97
CA GLN A 438 -16.44 -30.17 -5.33
C GLN A 438 -15.28 -29.23 -5.71
N VAL A 439 -15.55 -28.16 -6.47
CA VAL A 439 -14.55 -27.14 -6.81
C VAL A 439 -14.08 -26.42 -5.54
N ILE A 440 -15.00 -26.06 -4.65
CA ILE A 440 -14.66 -25.41 -3.38
C ILE A 440 -13.75 -26.33 -2.55
N GLN A 441 -14.07 -27.62 -2.45
CA GLN A 441 -13.23 -28.57 -1.73
C GLN A 441 -11.83 -28.70 -2.36
N SER A 442 -11.73 -28.79 -3.69
CA SER A 442 -10.43 -28.84 -4.37
C SER A 442 -9.53 -27.62 -4.07
N TYR A 443 -10.13 -26.44 -3.87
CA TYR A 443 -9.40 -25.24 -3.47
C TYR A 443 -8.88 -25.36 -2.04
N LYS A 444 -9.68 -25.90 -1.10
CA LYS A 444 -9.27 -26.12 0.29
C LYS A 444 -8.10 -27.08 0.36
N ASP A 445 -8.21 -28.23 -0.30
CA ASP A 445 -7.16 -29.25 -0.32
C ASP A 445 -5.86 -28.68 -0.90
N ALA A 446 -5.96 -27.87 -1.97
CA ALA A 446 -4.81 -27.20 -2.57
C ALA A 446 -4.17 -26.16 -1.65
N ILE A 447 -4.97 -25.40 -0.88
CA ILE A 447 -4.47 -24.42 0.09
C ILE A 447 -3.80 -25.11 1.26
N GLU A 448 -4.38 -26.19 1.80
CA GLU A 448 -3.80 -26.98 2.89
C GLU A 448 -2.47 -27.60 2.48
N LYS A 449 -2.41 -28.20 1.29
CA LYS A 449 -1.15 -28.71 0.72
C LYS A 449 -0.12 -27.60 0.55
N ALA A 450 -0.52 -26.44 0.03
CA ALA A 450 0.36 -25.29 -0.11
C ALA A 450 0.84 -24.75 1.24
N MET A 451 -0.02 -24.76 2.27
CA MET A 451 0.30 -24.37 3.63
C MET A 451 1.35 -25.29 4.24
N GLN A 452 1.20 -26.62 4.10
CA GLN A 452 2.19 -27.59 4.55
C GLN A 452 3.55 -27.37 3.88
N ILE A 453 3.57 -27.18 2.56
CA ILE A 453 4.80 -26.87 1.82
C ILE A 453 5.44 -25.57 2.32
N ALA A 454 4.62 -24.55 2.64
CA ALA A 454 5.12 -23.28 3.17
C ALA A 454 5.73 -23.45 4.56
N VAL A 455 5.12 -24.25 5.45
CA VAL A 455 5.69 -24.60 6.75
C VAL A 455 7.04 -25.30 6.56
N ASP A 456 7.10 -26.33 5.72
CA ASP A 456 8.30 -27.16 5.56
C ASP A 456 9.46 -26.46 4.85
N LYS A 457 9.18 -25.52 3.93
CA LYS A 457 10.19 -24.96 3.00
C LYS A 457 10.42 -23.45 3.15
N ASN A 458 9.51 -22.71 3.77
CA ASN A 458 9.63 -21.26 3.93
C ASN A 458 9.87 -20.82 5.38
N LEU A 459 9.67 -21.70 6.37
CA LEU A 459 10.03 -21.42 7.75
C LEU A 459 11.39 -22.03 8.10
N GLU A 460 12.17 -21.27 8.87
CA GLU A 460 13.35 -21.80 9.51
C GLU A 460 12.93 -22.67 10.68
N THR A 461 13.56 -23.83 10.81
CA THR A 461 13.34 -24.75 11.91
C THR A 461 14.44 -24.55 12.95
N ILE A 462 14.02 -24.36 14.21
CA ILE A 462 14.94 -24.28 15.34
C ILE A 462 14.94 -25.67 15.98
N SER A 463 16.11 -26.30 16.03
CA SER A 463 16.27 -27.59 16.69
C SER A 463 16.20 -27.43 18.21
N GLY A 464 15.41 -28.27 18.88
CA GLY A 464 15.31 -28.30 20.33
C GLY A 464 13.86 -28.49 20.80
N VAL A 465 13.68 -28.40 22.12
CA VAL A 465 12.34 -28.41 22.73
C VAL A 465 11.88 -26.96 22.88
N THR A 466 10.83 -26.58 22.16
CA THR A 466 10.24 -25.25 22.24
C THR A 466 9.03 -25.28 23.16
N TYR A 467 9.11 -24.58 24.30
CA TYR A 467 7.96 -24.32 25.16
C TYR A 467 7.34 -22.98 24.77
N VAL A 468 6.07 -23.00 24.37
CA VAL A 468 5.33 -21.80 23.96
C VAL A 468 4.44 -21.38 25.12
N PHE A 469 4.83 -20.29 25.80
CA PHE A 469 4.01 -19.65 26.82
C PHE A 469 3.41 -18.38 26.23
N VAL A 470 2.09 -18.28 26.30
CA VAL A 470 1.36 -17.20 25.65
C VAL A 470 0.69 -16.34 26.70
N ASP A 471 0.99 -15.03 26.68
CA ASP A 471 0.34 -14.10 27.59
C ASP A 471 -1.08 -13.81 27.12
N VAL A 472 -2.03 -14.04 28.03
CA VAL A 472 -3.47 -13.75 27.87
C VAL A 472 -3.97 -12.76 28.91
N SER A 473 -3.06 -12.04 29.56
CA SER A 473 -3.36 -10.99 30.54
C SER A 473 -4.18 -9.85 29.93
N GLY A 474 -4.81 -9.03 30.78
CA GLY A 474 -5.61 -7.89 30.35
C GLY A 474 -4.85 -6.88 29.47
N SER A 475 -3.52 -6.82 29.59
CA SER A 475 -2.66 -5.97 28.74
C SER A 475 -2.71 -6.36 27.25
N MET A 476 -2.98 -7.64 26.97
CA MET A 476 -3.06 -8.20 25.62
C MET A 476 -4.40 -7.93 24.93
N CYS A 477 -5.38 -7.33 25.62
CA CYS A 477 -6.59 -6.81 24.98
C CYS A 477 -6.35 -5.53 24.14
N SER A 478 -5.14 -5.00 24.14
CA SER A 478 -4.74 -3.85 23.33
C SER A 478 -4.86 -4.14 21.82
N GLN A 479 -5.22 -3.12 21.03
CA GLN A 479 -5.35 -3.27 19.58
C GLN A 479 -3.98 -3.41 18.90
N ILE A 480 -3.89 -4.32 17.94
CA ILE A 480 -2.72 -4.42 17.07
C ILE A 480 -2.80 -3.30 16.02
N SER A 481 -1.70 -2.59 15.81
CA SER A 481 -1.64 -1.61 14.73
C SER A 481 -1.85 -2.23 13.37
N GLY A 482 -2.79 -1.66 12.63
CA GLY A 482 -3.16 -2.17 11.32
C GLY A 482 -4.10 -3.37 11.38
N GLY A 483 -4.85 -3.62 12.46
CA GLY A 483 -5.81 -4.74 12.57
C GLY A 483 -6.70 -4.99 11.34
N LYS A 484 -7.06 -3.96 10.58
CA LYS A 484 -7.77 -4.13 9.29
C LYS A 484 -6.97 -4.85 8.19
N LYS A 485 -5.64 -4.89 8.28
CA LYS A 485 -4.72 -5.55 7.33
C LYS A 485 -4.60 -7.06 7.58
N TYR A 486 -4.85 -7.52 8.82
CA TYR A 486 -4.68 -8.92 9.24
C TYR A 486 -6.00 -9.69 9.41
N GLY A 487 -7.09 -9.17 8.83
CA GLY A 487 -8.37 -9.86 8.81
C GLY A 487 -9.06 -9.87 10.18
N SER A 488 -9.18 -11.06 10.79
CA SER A 488 -9.86 -11.27 12.07
C SER A 488 -8.99 -10.93 13.29
N ILE A 489 -7.68 -10.86 13.14
CA ILE A 489 -6.73 -10.55 14.22
C ILE A 489 -6.73 -9.03 14.46
N ASN A 490 -7.33 -8.59 15.56
CA ASN A 490 -7.51 -7.18 15.89
C ASN A 490 -6.89 -6.78 17.24
N GLN A 491 -6.75 -7.72 18.17
CA GLN A 491 -6.16 -7.52 19.50
C GLN A 491 -4.89 -8.37 19.66
N CYS A 492 -3.96 -7.94 20.53
CA CYS A 492 -2.72 -8.68 20.80
C CYS A 492 -2.98 -10.11 21.29
N LYS A 493 -4.07 -10.33 22.05
CA LYS A 493 -4.52 -11.66 22.48
C LYS A 493 -5.01 -12.53 21.32
N ASP A 494 -5.45 -11.96 20.20
CA ASP A 494 -5.88 -12.78 19.06
C ASP A 494 -4.67 -13.49 18.42
N CYS A 495 -3.46 -12.97 18.61
CA CYS A 495 -2.22 -13.69 18.26
C CYS A 495 -1.99 -14.90 19.17
N ALA A 496 -2.51 -14.86 20.41
CA ALA A 496 -2.37 -15.94 21.37
C ALA A 496 -3.24 -17.14 21.00
N PHE A 497 -4.48 -16.87 20.61
CA PHE A 497 -5.48 -17.89 20.26
C PHE A 497 -5.40 -18.33 18.78
N GLY A 498 -4.47 -17.77 18.00
CA GLY A 498 -4.20 -18.16 16.62
C GLY A 498 -3.01 -19.13 16.47
N LEU A 499 -2.35 -19.47 17.58
CA LEU A 499 -1.44 -20.61 17.73
C LEU A 499 -2.26 -21.82 18.14
#